data_AF-A0A7W6JPJ0-F1
#
_entry.id   AF-A0A7W6JPJ0-F1
#
_cell.length_a   1.000
_cell.length_b   1.000
_cell.length_c   1.000
_cell.angle_alpha   90.00
_cell.angle_beta   90.00
_cell.angle_gamma   90.00
#
_symmetry.space_group_name_H-M   'P 1'
#
loop_
_entity.id
_entity.type
_entity.pdbx_description
1 polymer ?
#
loop_
_entity_poly.entity_id
_entity_poly.type
_entity_poly.pdbx_seq_one_letter_code
_entity_poly.pdbx_strand_id
1 'polypeptide(L)'
;MLDAHLTLFHQLPPSVADELKHRLSVETRGVRAPRAKVTGLMSLGGGVAYRIEAPELVAIREGLVDAFAGLLTPQDAGRWRPHVTIQNKVRPVLAKAVLAALSRDFVPREVEIAGLASWHYRGGPWDPHSRHMFA
;
A
#
# COMPACT_ATOMS: atom_id res chain seq x y z
N MET A 1 0.67 14.93 -7.15
CA MET A 1 0.70 14.38 -5.78
C MET A 1 -0.17 13.13 -5.80
N LEU A 2 0.15 12.11 -5.00
CA LEU A 2 -0.71 10.93 -4.85
C LEU A 2 -1.68 11.15 -3.70
N ASP A 3 -2.92 10.71 -3.88
CA ASP A 3 -3.91 10.62 -2.79
C ASP A 3 -3.47 9.59 -1.75
N ALA A 4 -4.17 9.53 -0.61
CA ALA A 4 -3.92 8.52 0.42
C ALA A 4 -4.02 7.11 -0.19
N HIS A 5 -2.97 6.31 0.00
CA HIS A 5 -2.84 4.99 -0.63
C HIS A 5 -2.18 3.98 0.30
N LEU A 6 -2.32 2.70 -0.05
CA LEU A 6 -1.68 1.57 0.60
C LEU A 6 -0.64 1.00 -0.37
N THR A 7 0.64 1.18 -0.04
CA THR A 7 1.74 0.78 -0.92
C THR A 7 2.00 -0.73 -0.85
N LEU A 8 1.86 -1.42 -1.99
CA LEU A 8 2.27 -2.84 -2.13
C LEU A 8 3.80 -2.95 -2.32
N PHE A 9 4.34 -2.15 -3.24
CA PHE A 9 5.74 -2.10 -3.62
C PHE A 9 6.20 -0.64 -3.74
N HIS A 10 7.40 -0.33 -3.24
CA HIS A 10 7.97 1.01 -3.31
C HIS A 10 8.66 1.24 -4.65
N GLN A 11 9.31 0.21 -5.17
CA GLN A 11 10.09 0.29 -6.38
C GLN A 11 10.11 -1.04 -7.13
N LEU A 12 9.54 -1.03 -8.33
CA LEU A 12 9.64 -2.11 -9.30
C LEU A 12 10.46 -1.64 -10.51
N PRO A 13 11.29 -2.49 -11.12
CA PRO A 13 12.05 -2.10 -12.30
C PRO A 13 11.12 -1.85 -13.49
N PRO A 14 11.43 -0.89 -14.38
CA PRO A 14 10.57 -0.59 -15.53
C PRO A 14 10.30 -1.79 -16.46
N SER A 15 11.23 -2.76 -16.49
CA SER A 15 11.12 -3.97 -17.31
C SER A 15 9.92 -4.87 -16.96
N VAL A 16 9.34 -4.76 -15.75
CA VAL A 16 8.18 -5.56 -15.35
C VAL A 16 6.84 -4.84 -15.57
N ALA A 17 6.82 -3.65 -16.18
CA ALA A 17 5.62 -2.82 -16.25
C ALA A 17 4.43 -3.54 -16.94
N ASP A 18 4.64 -4.12 -18.11
CA ASP A 18 3.57 -4.81 -18.85
C ASP A 18 3.07 -6.06 -18.10
N GLU A 19 3.99 -6.83 -17.54
CA GLU A 19 3.67 -8.02 -16.74
C GLU A 19 2.92 -7.65 -15.46
N LEU A 20 3.34 -6.59 -14.77
CA LEU A 20 2.63 -6.06 -13.60
C LEU A 20 1.21 -5.65 -13.97
N LYS A 21 1.02 -4.91 -15.06
CA LYS A 21 -0.30 -4.51 -15.54
C LYS A 21 -1.17 -5.74 -15.82
N HIS A 22 -0.63 -6.76 -16.45
CA HIS A 22 -1.34 -8.00 -16.73
C HIS A 22 -1.78 -8.72 -15.45
N ARG A 23 -0.84 -8.92 -14.50
CA ARG A 23 -1.14 -9.58 -13.22
C ARG A 23 -2.17 -8.82 -12.40
N LEU A 24 -2.03 -7.50 -12.27
CA LEU A 24 -3.03 -6.69 -11.57
C LEU A 24 -4.43 -6.81 -12.18
N SER A 25 -4.53 -6.93 -13.50
CA SER A 25 -5.82 -7.18 -14.18
C SER A 25 -6.38 -8.56 -13.85
N VAL A 26 -5.53 -9.60 -13.78
CA VAL A 26 -5.95 -10.97 -13.44
C VAL A 26 -6.46 -11.04 -12.00
N GLU A 27 -5.77 -10.41 -11.06
CA GLU A 27 -6.12 -10.41 -9.63
C GLU A 27 -7.46 -9.69 -9.33
N THR A 28 -7.93 -8.83 -10.24
CA THR A 28 -9.10 -7.97 -9.99
C THR A 28 -10.31 -8.31 -10.85
N ARG A 29 -10.12 -8.88 -12.05
CA ARG A 29 -11.19 -9.09 -13.03
C ARG A 29 -12.19 -10.16 -12.57
N GLY A 30 -13.42 -9.74 -12.28
CA GLY A 30 -14.47 -10.64 -11.80
C GLY A 30 -14.24 -11.16 -10.39
N VAL A 31 -13.26 -10.58 -9.68
CA VAL A 31 -12.90 -10.93 -8.31
C VAL A 31 -13.45 -9.86 -7.38
N ARG A 32 -14.10 -10.28 -6.30
CA ARG A 32 -14.60 -9.36 -5.27
C ARG A 32 -13.42 -8.65 -4.58
N ALA A 33 -13.63 -7.38 -4.20
CA ALA A 33 -12.66 -6.64 -3.41
C ALA A 33 -12.26 -7.39 -2.11
N PRO A 34 -10.94 -7.44 -1.79
CA PRO A 34 -10.44 -7.93 -0.52
C PRO A 34 -11.12 -7.26 0.66
N ARG A 35 -11.49 -8.05 1.67
CA ARG A 35 -11.95 -7.48 2.94
C ARG A 35 -10.79 -6.76 3.61
N ALA A 36 -11.02 -5.53 4.02
CA ALA A 36 -10.03 -4.73 4.71
C ALA A 36 -10.59 -4.02 5.93
N LYS A 37 -9.75 -3.93 6.96
CA LYS A 37 -10.08 -3.25 8.21
C LYS A 37 -8.93 -2.36 8.63
N VAL A 38 -9.26 -1.14 9.03
CA VAL A 38 -8.35 -0.30 9.80
C VAL A 38 -8.38 -0.80 11.23
N THR A 39 -7.28 -1.37 11.72
CA THR A 39 -7.24 -2.05 13.03
C THR A 39 -6.45 -1.30 14.09
N GLY A 40 -5.71 -0.26 13.70
CA GLY A 40 -4.96 0.55 14.65
C GLY A 40 -4.21 1.69 13.98
N LEU A 41 -3.46 2.40 14.81
CA LEU A 41 -2.47 3.38 14.38
C LEU A 41 -1.06 2.77 14.48
N MET A 42 -0.14 3.28 13.66
CA MET A 42 1.24 2.87 13.58
C MET A 42 2.16 4.08 13.62
N SER A 43 3.16 4.05 14.50
CA SER A 43 4.29 4.96 14.41
C SER A 43 5.25 4.52 13.31
N LEU A 44 5.67 5.48 12.50
CA LEU A 44 6.72 5.33 11.49
C LEU A 44 8.02 6.03 11.91
N GLY A 45 8.15 6.41 13.20
CA GLY A 45 9.28 7.19 13.74
C GLY A 45 9.19 8.68 13.41
N GLY A 46 9.11 9.03 12.12
CA GLY A 46 8.90 10.39 11.61
C GLY A 46 7.52 10.61 10.98
N GLY A 47 6.56 9.76 11.32
CA GLY A 47 5.22 9.75 10.73
C GLY A 47 4.23 8.87 11.47
N VAL A 48 2.97 8.93 11.04
CA VAL A 48 1.85 8.15 11.56
C VAL A 48 1.09 7.52 10.39
N ALA A 49 0.61 6.30 10.57
CA ALA A 49 -0.20 5.60 9.59
C ALA A 49 -1.35 4.83 10.24
N TYR A 50 -2.39 4.57 9.45
CA TYR A 50 -3.40 3.57 9.78
C TYR A 50 -2.86 2.18 9.45
N ARG A 51 -2.97 1.23 10.40
CA ARG A 51 -2.72 -0.20 10.16
C ARG A 51 -3.89 -0.78 9.39
N ILE A 52 -3.60 -1.49 8.32
CA ILE A 52 -4.60 -2.21 7.54
C ILE A 52 -4.40 -3.71 7.76
N GLU A 53 -5.49 -4.41 8.04
CA GLU A 53 -5.56 -5.87 7.99
C GLU A 53 -6.39 -6.24 6.76
N ALA A 54 -5.78 -6.99 5.83
CA ALA A 54 -6.41 -7.43 4.59
C ALA A 54 -5.72 -8.72 4.10
N PRO A 55 -6.09 -9.90 4.64
CA PRO A 55 -5.41 -11.16 4.34
C PRO A 55 -5.38 -11.51 2.85
N GLU A 56 -6.47 -11.25 2.13
CA GLU A 56 -6.57 -11.48 0.69
C GLU A 56 -5.61 -10.57 -0.10
N LEU A 57 -5.42 -9.32 0.34
CA LEU A 57 -4.43 -8.42 -0.27
C LEU A 57 -2.99 -8.86 0.04
N VAL A 58 -2.74 -9.47 1.21
CA VAL A 58 -1.44 -10.08 1.54
C VAL A 58 -1.13 -11.21 0.58
N ALA A 59 -2.10 -12.11 0.33
CA ALA A 59 -1.92 -13.21 -0.62
C ALA A 59 -1.64 -12.71 -2.06
N ILE A 60 -2.37 -11.68 -2.53
CA ILE A 60 -2.09 -11.03 -3.83
C ILE A 60 -0.65 -10.53 -3.88
N ARG A 61 -0.20 -9.83 -2.82
CA ARG A 61 1.18 -9.31 -2.78
C ARG A 61 2.21 -10.43 -2.75
N GLU A 62 1.99 -11.51 -2.01
CA GLU A 62 2.90 -12.66 -1.95
C GLU A 62 3.06 -13.31 -3.33
N GLY A 63 1.96 -13.51 -4.07
CA GLY A 63 2.04 -14.00 -5.46
C GLY A 63 2.82 -13.07 -6.39
N LEU A 64 2.72 -11.75 -6.20
CA LEU A 64 3.53 -10.77 -6.93
C LEU A 64 5.00 -10.78 -6.49
N VAL A 65 5.30 -11.05 -5.21
CA VAL A 65 6.67 -11.20 -4.71
C VAL A 65 7.35 -12.39 -5.38
N ASP A 66 6.67 -13.52 -5.44
CA ASP A 66 7.18 -14.74 -6.08
C ASP A 66 7.38 -14.53 -7.58
N ALA A 67 6.41 -13.91 -8.25
CA ALA A 67 6.49 -13.62 -9.68
C ALA A 67 7.66 -12.70 -10.07
N PHE A 68 8.07 -11.80 -9.17
CA PHE A 68 9.15 -10.85 -9.40
C PHE A 68 10.40 -11.16 -8.56
N ALA A 69 10.53 -12.40 -8.07
CA ALA A 69 11.69 -12.82 -7.28
C ALA A 69 13.01 -12.52 -8.02
N GLY A 70 13.99 -11.98 -7.28
CA GLY A 70 15.27 -11.54 -7.83
C GLY A 70 15.27 -10.18 -8.54
N LEU A 71 14.09 -9.60 -8.81
CA LEU A 71 13.95 -8.25 -9.37
C LEU A 71 13.57 -7.18 -8.32
N LEU A 72 13.16 -7.63 -7.13
CA LEU A 72 12.74 -6.75 -6.05
C LEU A 72 13.91 -6.21 -5.24
N THR A 73 13.74 -4.98 -4.75
CA THR A 73 14.62 -4.44 -3.71
C THR A 73 14.49 -5.26 -2.42
N PRO A 74 15.49 -5.24 -1.51
CA PRO A 74 15.35 -5.90 -0.21
C PRO A 74 14.15 -5.42 0.61
N GLN A 75 13.77 -4.14 0.48
CA GLN A 75 12.58 -3.58 1.14
C GLN A 75 11.29 -4.20 0.61
N ASP A 76 11.21 -4.41 -0.71
CA ASP A 76 10.02 -4.92 -1.38
C ASP A 76 9.95 -6.46 -1.36
N ALA A 77 11.08 -7.15 -1.30
CA ALA A 77 11.13 -8.60 -1.06
C ALA A 77 10.86 -8.96 0.41
N GLY A 78 11.05 -8.01 1.33
CA GLY A 78 10.95 -8.23 2.76
C GLY A 78 9.52 -8.30 3.32
N ARG A 79 9.45 -8.39 4.64
CA ARG A 79 8.17 -8.43 5.38
C ARG A 79 7.36 -7.17 5.11
N TRP A 80 6.14 -7.37 4.64
CA TRP A 80 5.20 -6.30 4.40
C TRP A 80 4.36 -5.95 5.63
N ARG A 81 4.10 -4.66 5.82
CA ARG A 81 3.27 -4.12 6.91
C ARG A 81 2.22 -3.21 6.26
N PRO A 82 1.02 -3.72 5.93
CA PRO A 82 0.02 -2.93 5.21
C PRO A 82 -0.42 -1.72 6.02
N HIS A 83 -0.30 -0.53 5.43
CA HIS A 83 -0.68 0.71 6.09
C HIS A 83 -0.99 1.82 5.08
N VAL A 84 -1.82 2.78 5.52
CA VAL A 84 -2.06 4.04 4.81
C VAL A 84 -1.44 5.17 5.61
N THR A 85 -0.49 5.88 5.01
CA THR A 85 0.22 6.99 5.67
C THR A 85 -0.72 8.17 5.89
N ILE A 86 -0.78 8.70 7.11
CA ILE A 86 -1.46 9.95 7.45
C ILE A 86 -0.47 11.11 7.30
N GLN A 87 0.75 10.89 7.77
CA GLN A 87 1.82 11.88 7.81
C GLN A 87 3.17 11.18 7.78
N ASN A 88 4.17 11.75 7.10
CA ASN A 88 5.55 11.29 7.14
C ASN A 88 6.52 12.47 7.00
N LYS A 89 7.81 12.23 7.23
CA LYS A 89 8.92 13.19 7.12
C LYS A 89 8.78 14.39 8.05
N VAL A 90 8.17 14.20 9.22
CA VAL A 90 8.09 15.23 10.26
C VAL A 90 9.01 14.92 11.43
N ARG A 91 9.27 15.95 12.26
CA ARG A 91 10.02 15.78 13.51
C ARG A 91 9.33 14.72 14.39
N PRO A 92 10.08 13.81 15.03
CA PRO A 92 9.49 12.74 15.85
C PRO A 92 8.53 13.21 16.95
N VAL A 93 8.79 14.38 17.54
CA VAL A 93 7.90 14.99 18.56
C VAL A 93 6.51 15.29 18.00
N LEU A 94 6.42 15.76 16.74
CA LEU A 94 5.15 16.05 16.09
C LEU A 94 4.40 14.75 15.75
N ALA A 95 5.11 13.75 15.22
CA ALA A 95 4.51 12.44 14.95
C ALA A 95 3.95 11.78 16.22
N LYS A 96 4.68 11.88 17.35
CA LYS A 96 4.21 11.41 18.65
C LYS A 96 2.95 12.13 19.12
N ALA A 97 2.90 13.46 18.97
CA ALA A 97 1.72 14.25 19.34
C ALA A 97 0.49 13.88 18.50
N VAL A 98 0.65 13.72 17.19
CA VAL A 98 -0.43 13.29 16.28
C VAL A 98 -0.90 11.88 16.62
N LEU A 99 0.02 10.95 16.86
CA LEU A 99 -0.33 9.59 17.26
C LEU A 99 -1.12 9.59 18.57
N ALA A 100 -0.67 10.32 19.58
CA ALA A 100 -1.37 10.42 20.87
C ALA A 100 -2.77 11.02 20.70
N ALA A 101 -2.91 12.08 19.90
CA ALA A 101 -4.19 12.72 19.65
C ALA A 101 -5.19 11.78 18.95
N LEU A 102 -4.75 11.09 17.89
CA LEU A 102 -5.59 10.16 17.12
C LEU A 102 -5.94 8.89 17.91
N SER A 103 -5.05 8.43 18.79
CA SER A 103 -5.28 7.22 19.58
C SER A 103 -6.41 7.34 20.60
N ARG A 104 -6.77 8.56 21.05
CA ARG A 104 -7.80 8.76 22.08
C ARG A 104 -9.18 8.26 21.65
N ASP A 105 -9.53 8.50 20.39
CA ASP A 105 -10.86 8.23 19.85
C ASP A 105 -10.81 7.20 18.71
N PHE A 106 -9.70 6.46 18.60
CA PHE A 106 -9.54 5.47 17.54
C PHE A 106 -10.48 4.29 17.78
N VAL A 107 -11.31 4.01 16.79
CA VAL A 107 -12.15 2.81 16.73
C VAL A 107 -11.85 2.06 15.43
N PRO A 108 -11.61 0.73 15.48
CA PRO A 108 -11.45 -0.07 14.27
C PRO A 108 -12.67 0.04 13.35
N ARG A 109 -12.45 0.14 12.05
CA ARG A 109 -13.52 0.25 11.06
C ARG A 109 -13.19 -0.50 9.77
N GLU A 110 -14.23 -0.99 9.11
CA GLU A 110 -14.10 -1.56 7.77
C GLU A 110 -13.77 -0.47 6.76
N VAL A 111 -12.99 -0.85 5.75
CA VAL A 111 -12.66 -0.01 4.60
C VAL A 111 -12.70 -0.86 3.34
N GLU A 112 -12.94 -0.22 2.21
CA GLU A 112 -12.96 -0.89 0.92
C GLU A 112 -11.64 -0.66 0.18
N ILE A 113 -11.09 -1.73 -0.37
CA ILE A 113 -10.01 -1.65 -1.36
C ILE A 113 -10.66 -1.75 -2.74
N ALA A 114 -10.97 -0.61 -3.35
CA ALA A 114 -11.72 -0.57 -4.60
C ALA A 114 -10.93 -1.11 -5.81
N GLY A 115 -9.59 -1.12 -5.74
CA GLY A 115 -8.76 -1.61 -6.83
C GLY A 115 -7.28 -1.52 -6.55
N LEU A 116 -6.51 -1.98 -7.54
CA LEU A 116 -5.05 -1.96 -7.55
C LEU A 116 -4.57 -1.02 -8.65
N ALA A 117 -3.51 -0.26 -8.38
CA ALA A 117 -2.95 0.68 -9.35
C ALA A 117 -1.42 0.66 -9.31
N SER A 118 -0.82 1.00 -10.43
CA SER A 118 0.62 1.23 -10.57
C SER A 118 0.87 2.61 -11.17
N TRP A 119 2.02 3.18 -10.82
CA TRP A 119 2.40 4.53 -11.17
C TRP A 119 3.88 4.59 -11.54
N HIS A 120 4.24 5.48 -12.45
CA HIS A 120 5.63 5.83 -12.71
C HIS A 120 6.05 7.00 -11.83
N TYR A 121 7.12 6.83 -11.06
CA TYR A 121 7.76 7.94 -10.37
C TYR A 121 8.73 8.66 -11.31
N ARG A 122 8.48 9.95 -11.57
CA ARG A 122 9.25 10.79 -12.52
C ARG A 122 10.18 11.78 -11.82
N GLY A 123 10.73 11.40 -10.66
CA GLY A 123 11.59 12.29 -9.87
C GLY A 123 10.83 13.38 -9.10
N GLY A 124 9.55 13.17 -8.82
CA GLY A 124 8.70 14.09 -8.07
C GLY A 124 7.22 13.96 -8.47
N PRO A 125 6.89 14.08 -9.76
CA PRO A 125 5.56 13.73 -10.25
C PRO A 125 5.35 12.22 -10.30
N TRP A 126 4.08 11.83 -10.23
CA TRP A 126 3.62 10.46 -10.38
C TRP A 126 2.68 10.41 -11.57
N ASP A 127 3.03 9.60 -12.57
CA ASP A 127 2.18 9.38 -13.75
C ASP A 127 1.40 8.07 -13.58
N PRO A 128 0.09 8.05 -13.85
CA PRO A 128 -0.67 6.81 -13.85
C PRO A 128 -0.10 5.84 -14.89
N HIS A 129 0.17 4.60 -14.48
CA HIS A 129 0.57 3.54 -15.40
C HIS A 129 -0.61 2.62 -15.72
N SER A 130 -1.27 2.08 -14.68
CA SER A 130 -2.51 1.32 -14.85
C SER A 130 -3.34 1.31 -13.56
N ARG A 131 -4.64 1.11 -13.69
CA ARG A 131 -5.59 0.96 -12.59
C ARG A 131 -6.60 -0.13 -12.94
N HIS A 132 -6.86 -1.02 -11.98
CA HIS A 132 -7.70 -2.19 -12.15
C HIS A 132 -8.63 -2.29 -10.94
N MET A 133 -9.93 -2.27 -11.19
CA MET A 133 -10.95 -2.25 -10.14
C MET A 133 -11.43 -3.69 -9.88
N PHE A 134 -11.69 -4.00 -8.62
CA PHE A 134 -12.39 -5.24 -8.26
C PHE A 134 -13.86 -5.16 -8.71
N ALA A 135 -14.51 -6.33 -8.80
CA ALA A 135 -15.91 -6.50 -9.20
C ALA A 135 -16.90 -6.31 -8.05
#